data_AF-A0A2E6HA01-F1
#
_entry.id   AF-A0A2E6HA01-F1
#
_cell.length_a   1.000
_cell.length_b   1.000
_cell.length_c   1.000
_cell.angle_alpha   90.00
_cell.angle_beta   90.00
_cell.angle_gamma   90.00
#
_symmetry.space_group_name_H-M   'P 1'
#
loop_
_entity.id
_entity.type
_entity.pdbx_description
1 polymer ?
#
loop_
_entity_poly.entity_id
_entity_poly.type
_entity_poly.pdbx_seq_one_letter_code
_entity_poly.pdbx_strand_id
1 'polypeptide(L)'
;MRTVRKLIRPFIRFIWNIINFFRWPYIDLAVILWPPAYEYFDDIVTDIKDIYPVLDERDFEIEDGSMKKFMLELYAIDRATEKKISLKIDRLLVAPHKLRILKIRIRWPRMKSHCDFNSWVKCPKVNELKQVIRKKYTSKIKDYKYDVIIHSTETDSQIKEVEDLIVKYSKVDTNPEKLRYFKELKSFQFPSEEYVLLNSAWLPFFNIRKNGDLDLLPTNNLYQKIFSKDVPNFSSGVPGKLENRIRFHGLNSPYMKLGDVNSPEEFIGKYAKNLGGLNFVLPRLYVQYKLDRVQETRHEINKLNFLRRKFLKKRLATKNIRKLFIKFDKDHSDLKAISGFFKYKKHESDSFPKMTNMDWGIDLIDQSNY
;
A
#
# COMPACT_ATOMS: atom_id res chain seq x y z
N MET A 1 -56.40 -6.48 -7.52
CA MET A 1 -54.92 -6.57 -7.71
C MET A 1 -54.09 -5.44 -7.09
N ARG A 2 -54.60 -4.21 -6.83
CA ARG A 2 -53.80 -3.12 -6.22
C ARG A 2 -53.44 -3.34 -4.74
N THR A 3 -54.25 -4.08 -3.99
CA THR A 3 -54.09 -4.29 -2.53
C THR A 3 -52.96 -5.28 -2.20
N VAL A 4 -52.78 -6.33 -3.00
CA VAL A 4 -51.71 -7.34 -2.83
C VAL A 4 -50.31 -6.73 -3.03
N ARG A 5 -50.16 -5.75 -3.93
CA ARG A 5 -48.89 -5.03 -4.14
C ARG A 5 -48.46 -4.15 -2.95
N LYS A 6 -49.39 -3.74 -2.07
CA LYS A 6 -49.05 -2.93 -0.88
C LYS A 6 -48.47 -3.76 0.26
N LEU A 7 -48.84 -5.04 0.39
CA LEU A 7 -48.33 -5.95 1.44
C LEU A 7 -47.02 -6.65 1.08
N ILE A 8 -46.80 -6.95 -0.20
CA ILE A 8 -45.58 -7.65 -0.66
C ILE A 8 -44.35 -6.73 -0.62
N ARG A 9 -44.51 -5.43 -0.92
CA ARG A 9 -43.38 -4.48 -0.99
C ARG A 9 -42.61 -4.31 0.35
N PRO A 10 -43.27 -4.14 1.51
CA PRO A 10 -42.58 -4.07 2.80
C PRO A 10 -41.79 -5.33 3.13
N PHE A 11 -42.36 -6.51 2.85
CA PHE A 11 -41.72 -7.79 3.10
C PHE A 11 -40.50 -8.03 2.20
N ILE A 12 -40.61 -7.76 0.90
CA ILE A 12 -39.47 -7.79 -0.02
C ILE A 12 -38.39 -6.80 0.42
N ARG A 13 -38.77 -5.58 0.83
CA ARG A 13 -37.82 -4.58 1.33
C ARG A 13 -37.13 -5.01 2.63
N PHE A 14 -37.85 -5.70 3.52
CA PHE A 14 -37.28 -6.27 4.74
C PHE A 14 -36.27 -7.37 4.43
N ILE A 15 -36.64 -8.34 3.58
CA ILE A 15 -35.71 -9.38 3.11
C ILE A 15 -34.50 -8.73 2.43
N TRP A 16 -34.70 -7.72 1.59
CA TRP A 16 -33.60 -7.06 0.90
C TRP A 16 -32.68 -6.31 1.88
N ASN A 17 -33.23 -5.67 2.90
CA ASN A 17 -32.43 -5.06 3.96
C ASN A 17 -31.60 -6.09 4.73
N ILE A 18 -32.17 -7.27 5.02
CA ILE A 18 -31.46 -8.38 5.67
C ILE A 18 -30.31 -8.88 4.77
N ILE A 19 -30.60 -9.19 3.50
CA ILE A 19 -29.58 -9.68 2.59
C ILE A 19 -28.49 -8.61 2.39
N ASN A 20 -28.84 -7.33 2.26
CA ASN A 20 -27.86 -6.23 2.17
C ASN A 20 -27.01 -6.09 3.45
N PHE A 21 -27.60 -6.28 4.63
CA PHE A 21 -26.87 -6.27 5.89
C PHE A 21 -25.83 -7.39 5.95
N PHE A 22 -26.20 -8.60 5.53
CA PHE A 22 -25.27 -9.74 5.48
C PHE A 22 -24.30 -9.70 4.29
N ARG A 23 -24.64 -8.97 3.23
CA ARG A 23 -23.79 -8.79 2.06
C ARG A 23 -22.52 -8.01 2.39
N TRP A 24 -22.59 -7.08 3.35
CA TRP A 24 -21.48 -6.23 3.74
C TRP A 24 -21.19 -6.33 5.24
N PRO A 25 -20.48 -7.39 5.69
CA PRO A 25 -20.01 -7.48 7.07
C PRO A 25 -19.02 -6.36 7.41
N TYR A 26 -18.31 -5.85 6.41
CA TYR A 26 -17.47 -4.67 6.47
C TYR A 26 -17.35 -4.03 5.09
N ILE A 27 -16.94 -2.76 5.06
CA ILE A 27 -16.44 -2.07 3.87
C ILE A 27 -15.14 -1.36 4.25
N ASP A 28 -14.17 -1.42 3.35
CA ASP A 28 -12.96 -0.62 3.45
C ASP A 28 -13.16 0.62 2.58
N LEU A 29 -12.75 1.79 3.06
CA LEU A 29 -12.83 3.06 2.34
C LEU A 29 -11.49 3.80 2.42
N ALA A 30 -11.17 4.57 1.38
CA ALA A 30 -10.05 5.50 1.42
C ALA A 30 -10.55 6.86 1.91
N VAL A 31 -9.84 7.44 2.87
CA VAL A 31 -10.06 8.79 3.41
C VAL A 31 -8.82 9.61 3.08
N ILE A 32 -9.02 10.75 2.45
CA ILE A 32 -7.96 11.67 2.05
C ILE A 32 -8.07 12.92 2.91
N LEU A 33 -7.00 13.26 3.61
CA LEU A 33 -6.83 14.54 4.31
C LEU A 33 -6.09 15.50 3.39
N TRP A 34 -6.65 16.70 3.25
CA TRP A 34 -6.19 17.71 2.29
C TRP A 34 -5.12 18.64 2.86
N PRO A 35 -4.29 19.29 2.01
CA PRO A 35 -3.21 20.16 2.45
C PRO A 35 -3.59 21.24 3.47
N PRO A 36 -4.76 21.91 3.37
CA PRO A 36 -5.15 22.93 4.36
C PRO A 36 -5.22 22.41 5.80
N ALA A 37 -5.39 21.11 6.00
CA ALA A 37 -5.45 20.47 7.31
C ALA A 37 -4.12 19.79 7.73
N TYR A 38 -3.03 20.02 6.99
CA TYR A 38 -1.74 19.34 7.18
C TYR A 38 -1.23 19.37 8.62
N GLU A 39 -1.28 20.54 9.26
CA GLU A 39 -0.84 20.73 10.66
C GLU A 39 -1.65 19.91 11.67
N TYR A 40 -2.83 19.44 11.29
CA TYR A 40 -3.75 18.69 12.14
C TYR A 40 -3.90 17.22 11.73
N PHE A 41 -3.06 16.71 10.81
CA PHE A 41 -3.20 15.34 10.32
C PHE A 41 -3.14 14.31 11.45
N ASP A 42 -2.17 14.43 12.36
CA ASP A 42 -2.00 13.48 13.47
C ASP A 42 -3.21 13.49 14.43
N ASP A 43 -3.73 14.68 14.75
CA ASP A 43 -4.93 14.83 15.59
C ASP A 43 -6.17 14.23 14.90
N ILE A 44 -6.37 14.53 13.61
CA ILE A 44 -7.49 14.02 12.82
C ILE A 44 -7.42 12.49 12.72
N VAL A 45 -6.22 11.93 12.51
CA VAL A 45 -6.02 10.47 12.47
C VAL A 45 -6.36 9.84 13.80
N THR A 46 -5.95 10.45 14.91
CA THR A 46 -6.26 9.98 16.26
C THR A 46 -7.77 9.92 16.47
N ASP A 47 -8.48 11.00 16.11
CA ASP A 47 -9.95 11.04 16.18
C ASP A 47 -10.63 9.99 15.29
N ILE A 48 -10.07 9.71 14.11
CA ILE A 48 -10.58 8.66 13.22
C ILE A 48 -10.34 7.27 13.82
N LYS A 49 -9.18 7.03 14.43
CA LYS A 49 -8.82 5.75 15.09
C LYS A 49 -9.75 5.44 16.27
N ASP A 50 -10.24 6.46 16.97
CA ASP A 50 -11.22 6.31 18.05
C ASP A 50 -12.59 5.84 17.56
N ILE A 51 -12.94 6.13 16.30
CA ILE A 51 -14.25 5.79 15.72
C ILE A 51 -14.17 4.50 14.89
N TYR A 52 -13.11 4.34 14.10
CA TYR A 52 -12.96 3.23 13.15
C TYR A 52 -11.53 2.67 13.14
N PRO A 53 -11.38 1.35 12.94
CA PRO A 53 -10.07 0.76 12.66
C PRO A 53 -9.43 1.36 11.40
N VAL A 54 -8.25 1.96 11.57
CA VAL A 54 -7.37 2.38 10.48
C VAL A 54 -6.49 1.19 10.09
N LEU A 55 -6.65 0.69 8.87
CA LEU A 55 -5.91 -0.45 8.32
C LEU A 55 -4.56 -0.05 7.74
N ASP A 56 -4.50 1.15 7.17
CA ASP A 56 -3.31 1.71 6.52
C ASP A 56 -3.33 3.24 6.62
N GLU A 57 -2.15 3.84 6.71
CA GLU A 57 -1.92 5.27 6.86
C GLU A 57 -0.62 5.66 6.15
N ARG A 58 -0.71 6.59 5.20
CA ARG A 58 0.43 7.03 4.38
C ARG A 58 0.35 8.53 4.08
N ASP A 59 1.50 9.17 4.16
CA ASP A 59 1.71 10.55 3.71
C ASP A 59 2.30 10.55 2.31
N PHE A 60 1.82 11.49 1.49
CA PHE A 60 2.29 11.71 0.13
C PHE A 60 2.44 13.19 -0.11
N GLU A 61 3.46 13.56 -0.87
CA GLU A 61 3.56 14.88 -1.48
C GLU A 61 3.21 14.74 -2.95
N ILE A 62 2.35 15.61 -3.46
CA ILE A 62 2.04 15.65 -4.89
C ILE A 62 3.10 16.50 -5.59
N GLU A 63 3.50 16.05 -6.77
CA GLU A 63 4.45 16.77 -7.61
C GLU A 63 3.96 18.18 -7.94
N ASP A 64 4.87 19.15 -7.89
CA ASP A 64 4.54 20.57 -8.13
C ASP A 64 3.88 20.74 -9.51
N GLY A 65 2.88 21.61 -9.59
CA GLY A 65 2.08 21.81 -10.81
C GLY A 65 1.10 20.68 -11.14
N SER A 66 1.20 19.51 -10.50
CA SER A 66 0.33 18.36 -10.78
C SER A 66 -0.93 18.30 -9.90
N MET A 67 -0.96 19.02 -8.78
CA MET A 67 -2.06 18.96 -7.80
C MET A 67 -3.45 19.26 -8.40
N LYS A 68 -3.54 20.24 -9.29
CA LYS A 68 -4.80 20.57 -10.00
C LYS A 68 -5.32 19.39 -10.82
N LYS A 69 -4.43 18.73 -11.57
CA LYS A 69 -4.77 17.58 -12.40
C LYS A 69 -5.15 16.36 -11.56
N PHE A 70 -4.38 16.10 -10.49
CA PHE A 70 -4.71 15.08 -9.49
C PHE A 70 -6.13 15.25 -8.95
N MET A 71 -6.49 16.47 -8.53
CA MET A 71 -7.84 16.75 -8.02
C MET A 71 -8.93 16.50 -9.05
N LEU A 72 -8.75 16.97 -10.29
CA LEU A 72 -9.75 16.78 -11.35
C LEU A 72 -10.00 15.29 -11.62
N GLU A 73 -8.94 14.49 -11.70
CA GLU A 73 -9.07 13.03 -11.90
C GLU A 73 -9.67 12.34 -10.67
N LEU A 74 -9.29 12.74 -9.45
CA LEU A 74 -9.86 12.20 -8.21
C LEU A 74 -11.37 12.44 -8.13
N TYR A 75 -11.80 13.68 -8.38
CA TYR A 75 -13.22 14.02 -8.33
C TYR A 75 -14.03 13.43 -9.50
N ALA A 76 -13.38 13.05 -10.61
CA ALA A 76 -14.01 12.31 -11.68
C ALA A 76 -14.39 10.88 -11.27
N ILE A 77 -13.61 10.23 -10.38
CA ILE A 77 -13.96 8.91 -9.78
C ILE A 77 -15.30 9.00 -9.02
N ASP A 78 -15.53 10.13 -8.35
CA ASP A 78 -16.78 10.42 -7.63
C ASP A 78 -17.86 11.04 -8.52
N ARG A 79 -17.58 11.20 -9.82
CA ARG A 79 -18.44 11.87 -10.82
C ARG A 79 -18.93 13.25 -10.34
N ALA A 80 -18.08 13.97 -9.61
CA ALA A 80 -18.37 15.34 -9.23
C ALA A 80 -18.27 16.26 -10.45
N THR A 81 -19.15 17.26 -10.51
CA THR A 81 -19.15 18.24 -11.61
C THR A 81 -18.01 19.24 -11.44
N GLU A 82 -17.43 19.70 -12.56
CA GLU A 82 -16.35 20.70 -12.56
C GLU A 82 -16.69 21.96 -11.76
N LYS A 83 -17.95 22.43 -11.83
CA LYS A 83 -18.46 23.56 -11.04
C LYS A 83 -18.29 23.35 -9.52
N LYS A 84 -18.41 22.12 -9.00
CA LYS A 84 -18.19 21.84 -7.58
C LYS A 84 -16.71 21.80 -7.22
N ILE A 85 -15.85 21.45 -8.18
CA ILE A 85 -14.40 21.37 -8.01
C ILE A 85 -13.81 22.78 -8.02
N SER A 86 -14.22 23.64 -8.96
CA SER A 86 -13.71 25.01 -9.09
C SER A 86 -13.90 25.85 -7.83
N LEU A 87 -14.97 25.62 -7.07
CA LEU A 87 -15.23 26.30 -5.79
C LEU A 87 -14.17 26.02 -4.71
N LYS A 88 -13.40 24.94 -4.87
CA LYS A 88 -12.47 24.42 -3.84
C LYS A 88 -11.02 24.39 -4.31
N ILE A 89 -10.78 24.41 -5.62
CA ILE A 89 -9.47 24.13 -6.19
C ILE A 89 -8.41 25.08 -5.68
N ASP A 90 -8.67 26.38 -5.67
CA ASP A 90 -7.70 27.39 -5.24
C ASP A 90 -7.28 27.22 -3.76
N ARG A 91 -8.19 26.70 -2.92
CA ARG A 91 -7.90 26.44 -1.50
C ARG A 91 -7.12 25.15 -1.28
N LEU A 92 -7.29 24.18 -2.16
CA LEU A 92 -6.60 22.90 -2.09
C LEU A 92 -5.22 22.94 -2.74
N LEU A 93 -4.92 23.97 -3.52
CA LEU A 93 -3.61 24.23 -4.14
C LEU A 93 -2.61 24.93 -3.20
N VAL A 94 -2.95 25.09 -1.91
CA VAL A 94 -2.07 25.71 -0.91
C VAL A 94 -0.88 24.79 -0.62
N ALA A 95 0.33 25.33 -0.73
CA ALA A 95 1.56 24.62 -0.38
C ALA A 95 1.70 24.48 1.15
N PRO A 96 2.34 23.41 1.65
CA PRO A 96 2.91 22.29 0.89
C PRO A 96 1.81 21.34 0.35
N HIS A 97 1.99 20.75 -0.83
CA HIS A 97 1.01 19.82 -1.45
C HIS A 97 1.03 18.42 -0.82
N LYS A 98 1.00 18.39 0.52
CA LYS A 98 1.01 17.17 1.33
C LYS A 98 -0.40 16.66 1.59
N LEU A 99 -0.57 15.37 1.38
CA LEU A 99 -1.81 14.62 1.59
C LEU A 99 -1.54 13.48 2.57
N ARG A 100 -2.53 13.17 3.39
CA ARG A 100 -2.54 11.92 4.17
C ARG A 100 -3.71 11.07 3.75
N ILE A 101 -3.45 9.78 3.56
CA ILE A 101 -4.46 8.84 3.07
C ILE A 101 -4.56 7.70 4.05
N LEU A 102 -5.79 7.47 4.49
CA LEU A 102 -6.14 6.45 5.47
C LEU A 102 -7.03 5.43 4.80
N LYS A 103 -6.73 4.15 5.00
CA LYS A 103 -7.66 3.08 4.68
C LYS A 103 -8.41 2.70 5.95
N ILE A 104 -9.68 3.05 6.04
CA ILE A 104 -10.50 2.75 7.22
C ILE A 104 -11.41 1.56 6.96
N ARG A 105 -11.75 0.82 8.03
CA ARG A 105 -12.73 -0.27 7.97
C ARG A 105 -13.99 0.07 8.74
N ILE A 106 -15.11 0.14 8.04
CA ILE A 106 -16.43 0.30 8.67
C ILE A 106 -17.08 -1.08 8.77
N ARG A 107 -17.35 -1.54 10.00
CA ARG A 107 -18.06 -2.80 10.24
C ARG A 107 -19.56 -2.58 10.13
N TRP A 108 -20.25 -3.53 9.48
CA TRP A 108 -21.70 -3.53 9.29
C TRP A 108 -22.24 -2.17 8.77
N PRO A 109 -21.73 -1.66 7.64
CA PRO A 109 -22.18 -0.39 7.09
C PRO A 109 -23.65 -0.49 6.64
N ARG A 110 -24.44 0.54 6.96
CA ARG A 110 -25.80 0.70 6.43
C ARG A 110 -25.74 1.32 5.04
N MET A 111 -25.37 0.54 4.06
CA MET A 111 -25.26 1.00 2.69
C MET A 111 -26.65 1.35 2.11
N LYS A 112 -26.74 2.47 1.38
CA LYS A 112 -27.95 2.92 0.70
C LYS A 112 -27.74 2.88 -0.81
N SER A 113 -28.61 2.18 -1.53
CA SER A 113 -28.67 2.24 -2.98
C SER A 113 -29.55 3.41 -3.43
N HIS A 114 -29.04 4.28 -4.31
CA HIS A 114 -29.88 5.24 -5.01
C HIS A 114 -30.57 4.55 -6.20
N CYS A 115 -31.87 4.27 -6.06
CA CYS A 115 -32.81 3.83 -7.11
C CYS A 115 -32.65 2.37 -7.63
N ASP A 116 -33.77 1.80 -8.10
CA ASP A 116 -34.01 0.36 -8.28
C ASP A 116 -33.26 -0.32 -9.45
N PHE A 117 -32.49 0.40 -10.27
CA PHE A 117 -31.84 -0.20 -11.46
C PHE A 117 -30.43 0.31 -11.80
N ASN A 118 -29.96 1.44 -11.25
CA ASN A 118 -28.59 1.93 -11.46
C ASN A 118 -27.86 1.99 -10.11
N SER A 119 -27.10 0.93 -9.84
CA SER A 119 -26.54 0.52 -8.55
C SER A 119 -25.46 1.44 -7.99
N TRP A 120 -25.83 2.66 -7.61
CA TRP A 120 -24.97 3.54 -6.80
C TRP A 120 -25.18 3.25 -5.34
N VAL A 121 -24.13 2.80 -4.67
CA VAL A 121 -24.18 2.47 -3.25
C VAL A 121 -23.38 3.51 -2.48
N LYS A 122 -24.02 4.12 -1.48
CA LYS A 122 -23.37 5.08 -0.58
C LYS A 122 -23.31 4.53 0.84
N CYS A 123 -22.23 4.84 1.55
CA CYS A 123 -22.08 4.57 2.98
C CYS A 123 -22.39 5.84 3.80
N PRO A 124 -23.57 6.00 4.43
CA PRO A 124 -23.90 7.19 5.21
C PRO A 124 -22.92 7.48 6.36
N LYS A 125 -22.38 6.42 6.98
CA LYS A 125 -21.39 6.51 8.06
C LYS A 125 -20.13 7.30 7.67
N VAL A 126 -19.75 7.29 6.39
CA VAL A 126 -18.59 8.08 5.92
C VAL A 126 -18.91 9.57 5.88
N ASN A 127 -20.16 9.94 5.61
CA ASN A 127 -20.58 11.34 5.66
C ASN A 127 -20.70 11.84 7.10
N GLU A 128 -21.18 11.00 8.01
CA GLU A 128 -21.17 11.28 9.46
C GLU A 128 -19.73 11.52 9.95
N LEU A 129 -18.78 10.64 9.58
CA LEU A 129 -17.36 10.83 9.90
C LEU A 129 -16.84 12.18 9.41
N LYS A 130 -17.07 12.49 8.13
CA LYS A 130 -16.64 13.77 7.54
C LYS A 130 -17.24 14.97 8.27
N GLN A 131 -18.51 14.90 8.68
CA GLN A 131 -19.17 15.97 9.44
C GLN A 131 -18.56 16.14 10.83
N VAL A 132 -18.29 15.05 11.56
CA VAL A 132 -17.65 15.07 12.88
C VAL A 132 -16.29 15.76 12.79
N ILE A 133 -15.43 15.31 11.88
CA ILE A 133 -14.09 15.90 11.68
C ILE A 133 -14.21 17.37 11.27
N ARG A 134 -15.05 17.71 10.29
CA ARG A 134 -15.22 19.11 9.86
C ARG A 134 -15.67 20.00 11.00
N LYS A 135 -16.66 19.58 11.79
CA LYS A 135 -17.17 20.37 12.92
C LYS A 135 -16.07 20.64 13.95
N LYS A 136 -15.19 19.66 14.21
CA LYS A 136 -14.11 19.79 15.19
C LYS A 136 -12.96 20.69 14.71
N TYR A 137 -12.61 20.63 13.42
CA TYR A 137 -11.43 21.35 12.89
C TYR A 137 -11.77 22.61 12.10
N THR A 138 -13.03 22.91 11.80
CA THR A 138 -13.42 24.06 10.96
C THR A 138 -12.90 25.41 11.47
N SER A 139 -12.85 25.63 12.78
CA SER A 139 -12.36 26.88 13.38
C SER A 139 -10.84 26.99 13.39
N LYS A 140 -10.14 25.88 13.18
CA LYS A 140 -8.67 25.80 13.15
C LYS A 140 -8.08 26.03 11.75
N ILE A 141 -8.92 25.97 10.71
CA ILE A 141 -8.50 26.12 9.31
C ILE A 141 -8.84 27.53 8.83
N LYS A 142 -7.81 28.28 8.44
CA LYS A 142 -7.97 29.63 7.89
C LYS A 142 -8.84 29.59 6.62
N ASP A 143 -9.81 30.51 6.52
CA ASP A 143 -10.70 30.67 5.37
C ASP A 143 -11.46 29.39 4.97
N TYR A 144 -11.84 28.58 5.96
CA TYR A 144 -12.50 27.30 5.77
C TYR A 144 -13.72 27.40 4.83
N LYS A 145 -13.77 26.49 3.86
CA LYS A 145 -14.96 26.18 3.07
C LYS A 145 -15.19 24.67 3.04
N TYR A 146 -16.45 24.28 2.87
CA TYR A 146 -16.86 22.87 2.90
C TYR A 146 -16.01 21.96 1.99
N ASP A 147 -15.63 20.78 2.51
CA ASP A 147 -14.78 19.75 1.88
C ASP A 147 -13.28 20.07 1.69
N VAL A 148 -12.70 21.07 2.38
CA VAL A 148 -11.24 21.35 2.29
C VAL A 148 -10.37 20.65 3.35
N ILE A 149 -10.98 19.85 4.24
CA ILE A 149 -10.27 19.11 5.31
C ILE A 149 -10.12 17.64 4.94
N ILE A 150 -11.25 17.02 4.58
CA ILE A 150 -11.37 15.57 4.45
C ILE A 150 -12.26 15.21 3.26
N HIS A 151 -11.80 14.25 2.47
CA HIS A 151 -12.50 13.58 1.38
C HIS A 151 -12.49 12.07 1.60
N SER A 152 -13.40 11.33 0.96
CA SER A 152 -13.48 9.88 1.13
C SER A 152 -14.10 9.22 -0.09
N THR A 153 -13.67 8.01 -0.43
CA THR A 153 -14.40 7.16 -1.36
C THR A 153 -15.76 6.76 -0.76
N GLU A 154 -16.69 6.35 -1.62
CA GLU A 154 -18.02 5.84 -1.24
C GLU A 154 -18.06 4.30 -1.24
N THR A 155 -17.19 3.65 -2.03
CA THR A 155 -17.08 2.19 -2.13
C THR A 155 -15.64 1.68 -2.03
N ASP A 156 -15.51 0.36 -1.85
CA ASP A 156 -14.23 -0.37 -1.87
C ASP A 156 -13.62 -0.43 -3.27
N SER A 157 -14.46 -0.49 -4.32
CA SER A 157 -14.00 -0.50 -5.71
C SER A 157 -13.21 0.77 -6.10
N GLN A 158 -13.62 1.93 -5.58
CA GLN A 158 -12.97 3.21 -5.86
C GLN A 158 -11.59 3.33 -5.20
N ILE A 159 -11.30 2.57 -4.13
CA ILE A 159 -10.00 2.65 -3.43
C ILE A 159 -8.86 2.43 -4.41
N LYS A 160 -9.00 1.44 -5.29
CA LYS A 160 -7.94 1.08 -6.21
C LYS A 160 -7.67 2.21 -7.21
N GLU A 161 -8.71 2.84 -7.73
CA GLU A 161 -8.56 3.97 -8.66
C GLU A 161 -7.87 5.16 -7.97
N VAL A 162 -8.23 5.42 -6.71
CA VAL A 162 -7.57 6.44 -5.88
C VAL A 162 -6.10 6.09 -5.64
N GLU A 163 -5.78 4.84 -5.29
CA GLU A 163 -4.40 4.35 -5.12
C GLU A 163 -3.57 4.51 -6.40
N ASP A 164 -4.13 4.14 -7.55
CA ASP A 164 -3.47 4.29 -8.85
C ASP A 164 -3.20 5.79 -9.17
N LEU A 165 -4.13 6.69 -8.84
CA LEU A 165 -3.93 8.15 -8.98
C LEU A 165 -2.83 8.69 -8.06
N ILE A 166 -2.79 8.24 -6.81
CA ILE A 166 -1.77 8.69 -5.86
C ILE A 166 -0.38 8.32 -6.38
N VAL A 167 -0.19 7.08 -6.85
CA VAL A 167 1.09 6.65 -7.42
C VAL A 167 1.47 7.52 -8.62
N LYS A 168 0.52 7.77 -9.53
CA LYS A 168 0.71 8.60 -10.72
C LYS A 168 1.18 10.03 -10.39
N TYR A 169 0.64 10.65 -9.36
CA TYR A 169 0.88 12.07 -9.04
C TYR A 169 1.83 12.32 -7.87
N SER A 170 2.15 11.28 -7.10
CA SER A 170 3.09 11.41 -5.99
C SER A 170 4.48 11.80 -6.48
N LYS A 171 5.09 12.70 -5.73
CA LYS A 171 6.51 12.98 -5.81
C LYS A 171 7.27 11.76 -5.31
N VAL A 172 8.34 11.42 -6.03
CA VAL A 172 9.27 10.39 -5.59
C VAL A 172 10.06 10.94 -4.43
N ASP A 173 10.10 10.20 -3.33
CA ASP A 173 10.90 10.53 -2.15
C ASP A 173 11.78 9.32 -1.83
N THR A 174 13.08 9.52 -1.99
CA THR A 174 14.15 8.54 -1.78
C THR A 174 14.83 8.67 -0.42
N ASN A 175 14.27 9.46 0.51
CA ASN A 175 14.78 9.57 1.87
C ASN A 175 14.72 8.21 2.61
N PRO A 176 15.85 7.65 3.07
CA PRO A 176 15.89 6.38 3.80
C PRO A 176 15.03 6.32 5.06
N GLU A 177 14.68 7.47 5.65
CA GLU A 177 13.78 7.53 6.82
C GLU A 177 12.38 6.94 6.57
N LYS A 178 12.02 6.71 5.30
CA LYS A 178 10.80 5.98 4.94
C LYS A 178 10.84 4.50 5.33
N LEU A 179 12.02 3.93 5.53
CA LEU A 179 12.16 2.56 6.02
C LEU A 179 11.75 2.50 7.49
N ARG A 180 10.86 1.55 7.81
CA ARG A 180 10.26 1.43 9.15
C ARG A 180 11.27 1.33 10.30
N TYR A 181 12.42 0.69 10.07
CA TYR A 181 13.46 0.49 11.08
C TYR A 181 14.79 1.16 10.69
N PHE A 182 14.73 2.29 9.97
CA PHE A 182 15.93 3.00 9.53
C PHE A 182 16.80 3.46 10.70
N LYS A 183 16.20 4.10 11.70
CA LYS A 183 16.91 4.65 12.87
C LYS A 183 17.57 3.53 13.68
N GLU A 184 16.83 2.44 13.87
CA GLU A 184 17.34 1.24 14.54
C GLU A 184 18.48 0.61 13.76
N LEU A 185 18.36 0.46 12.43
CA LEU A 185 19.45 -0.04 11.60
C LEU A 185 20.72 0.84 11.75
N LYS A 186 20.56 2.17 11.69
CA LYS A 186 21.69 3.11 11.86
C LYS A 186 22.31 3.03 13.26
N SER A 187 21.54 2.71 14.29
CA SER A 187 22.04 2.57 15.66
C SER A 187 23.04 1.42 15.84
N PHE A 188 23.00 0.40 14.97
CA PHE A 188 24.01 -0.66 14.97
C PHE A 188 25.35 -0.26 14.37
N GLN A 189 25.43 0.89 13.69
CA GLN A 189 26.65 1.40 13.07
C GLN A 189 27.32 0.42 12.09
N PHE A 190 26.52 -0.43 11.44
CA PHE A 190 27.04 -1.30 10.38
C PHE A 190 27.56 -0.45 9.21
N PRO A 191 28.79 -0.69 8.71
CA PRO A 191 29.27 -0.08 7.49
C PRO A 191 28.36 -0.45 6.32
N SER A 192 27.92 0.51 5.51
CA SER A 192 26.89 0.26 4.48
C SER A 192 27.40 -0.59 3.32
N GLU A 193 28.71 -0.62 3.10
CA GLU A 193 29.43 -1.48 2.17
C GLU A 193 29.45 -2.96 2.58
N GLU A 194 29.21 -3.25 3.86
CA GLU A 194 29.27 -4.61 4.41
C GLU A 194 27.90 -5.32 4.42
N TYR A 195 26.86 -4.70 3.85
CA TYR A 195 25.55 -5.34 3.67
C TYR A 195 24.76 -4.76 2.51
N VAL A 196 23.73 -5.48 2.08
CA VAL A 196 22.73 -4.98 1.13
C VAL A 196 21.31 -5.27 1.62
N LEU A 197 20.42 -4.28 1.50
CA LEU A 197 19.00 -4.40 1.82
C LEU A 197 18.25 -5.16 0.72
N LEU A 198 17.41 -6.10 1.14
CA LEU A 198 16.68 -7.03 0.30
C LEU A 198 15.15 -6.82 0.38
N ASN A 199 14.43 -7.65 -0.38
CA ASN A 199 12.98 -7.83 -0.29
C ASN A 199 12.21 -6.50 -0.34
N SER A 200 11.33 -6.29 0.66
CA SER A 200 10.35 -5.22 0.63
C SER A 200 10.90 -3.83 0.94
N ALA A 201 12.23 -3.69 1.08
CA ALA A 201 12.90 -2.42 1.34
C ALA A 201 12.71 -1.40 0.20
N TRP A 202 12.44 -1.83 -1.03
CA TRP A 202 12.13 -0.92 -2.16
C TRP A 202 10.72 -0.32 -2.11
N LEU A 203 9.75 -1.00 -1.51
CA LEU A 203 8.34 -0.62 -1.58
C LEU A 203 8.02 0.77 -0.99
N PRO A 204 8.68 1.25 0.07
CA PRO A 204 8.48 2.62 0.57
C PRO A 204 8.91 3.70 -0.43
N PHE A 205 9.97 3.45 -1.21
CA PHE A 205 10.47 4.38 -2.21
C PHE A 205 9.59 4.41 -3.47
N PHE A 206 8.88 3.32 -3.75
CA PHE A 206 7.87 3.26 -4.80
C PHE A 206 6.51 3.83 -4.35
N ASN A 207 6.41 4.38 -3.13
CA ASN A 207 5.16 4.85 -2.54
C ASN A 207 4.05 3.77 -2.44
N ILE A 208 4.45 2.48 -2.42
CA ILE A 208 3.51 1.35 -2.40
C ILE A 208 3.04 1.05 -0.98
N ARG A 209 3.97 0.74 -0.07
CA ARG A 209 3.67 0.51 1.35
C ARG A 209 4.94 0.54 2.20
N LYS A 210 4.78 0.75 3.51
CA LYS A 210 5.87 0.55 4.47
C LYS A 210 6.33 -0.92 4.49
N ASN A 211 7.63 -1.13 4.70
CA ASN A 211 8.19 -2.46 4.92
C ASN A 211 7.83 -2.98 6.33
N GLY A 212 7.68 -4.30 6.46
CA GLY A 212 7.29 -4.94 7.73
C GLY A 212 8.47 -5.25 8.65
N ASP A 213 9.60 -5.54 8.02
CA ASP A 213 10.91 -5.97 8.49
C ASP A 213 11.98 -5.42 7.53
N LEU A 214 13.25 -5.49 7.94
CA LEU A 214 14.41 -5.29 7.08
C LEU A 214 15.12 -6.64 6.93
N ASP A 215 15.25 -7.08 5.69
CA ASP A 215 16.08 -8.22 5.34
C ASP A 215 17.38 -7.70 4.73
N LEU A 216 18.51 -8.19 5.23
CA LEU A 216 19.85 -7.79 4.80
C LEU A 216 20.60 -9.04 4.33
N LEU A 217 21.48 -8.90 3.35
CA LEU A 217 22.55 -9.87 3.10
C LEU A 217 23.87 -9.22 3.55
N PRO A 218 24.46 -9.67 4.68
CA PRO A 218 25.75 -9.17 5.14
C PRO A 218 26.90 -9.90 4.44
N THR A 219 28.05 -9.25 4.38
CA THR A 219 29.33 -9.92 4.12
C THR A 219 29.65 -10.95 5.21
N ASN A 220 30.59 -11.84 4.91
CA ASN A 220 31.15 -12.77 5.89
C ASN A 220 31.82 -12.01 7.04
N ASN A 221 32.57 -10.94 6.74
CA ASN A 221 33.26 -10.13 7.75
C ASN A 221 32.28 -9.52 8.76
N LEU A 222 31.21 -8.87 8.29
CA LEU A 222 30.21 -8.27 9.19
C LEU A 222 29.47 -9.34 9.98
N TYR A 223 29.10 -10.46 9.35
CA TYR A 223 28.41 -11.54 10.04
C TYR A 223 29.28 -12.15 11.14
N GLN A 224 30.56 -12.44 10.86
CA GLN A 224 31.53 -12.95 11.84
C GLN A 224 31.71 -11.98 13.01
N LYS A 225 31.81 -10.67 12.76
CA LYS A 225 31.90 -9.66 13.82
C LYS A 225 30.73 -9.67 14.80
N ILE A 226 29.52 -10.00 14.31
CA ILE A 226 28.29 -9.97 15.12
C ILE A 226 28.04 -11.31 15.82
N PHE A 227 28.29 -12.43 15.14
CA PHE A 227 27.90 -13.77 15.63
C PHE A 227 29.08 -14.69 15.99
N SER A 228 30.32 -14.26 15.77
CA SER A 228 31.53 -15.05 15.98
C SER A 228 31.53 -16.40 15.22
N LYS A 229 30.92 -16.42 14.02
CA LYS A 229 30.80 -17.60 13.16
C LYS A 229 30.59 -17.17 11.70
N ASP A 230 30.79 -18.09 10.76
CA ASP A 230 30.52 -17.86 9.34
C ASP A 230 29.04 -17.68 9.04
N VAL A 231 28.75 -17.07 7.88
CA VAL A 231 27.36 -16.89 7.40
C VAL A 231 26.74 -18.28 7.22
N PRO A 232 25.67 -18.60 7.97
CA PRO A 232 25.03 -19.89 7.85
C PRO A 232 24.21 -19.97 6.57
N ASN A 233 23.74 -21.17 6.26
CA ASN A 233 22.84 -21.38 5.12
C ASN A 233 21.44 -20.78 5.34
N PHE A 234 21.03 -20.51 6.59
CA PHE A 234 19.69 -20.04 6.94
C PHE A 234 19.68 -18.60 7.47
N SER A 235 18.53 -17.93 7.42
CA SER A 235 18.41 -16.57 7.95
C SER A 235 18.56 -16.52 9.48
N SER A 236 19.21 -15.49 10.00
CA SER A 236 19.35 -15.21 11.44
C SER A 236 18.86 -13.80 11.75
N GLY A 237 18.25 -13.57 12.90
CA GLY A 237 17.92 -12.23 13.35
C GLY A 237 19.13 -11.51 13.94
N VAL A 238 19.18 -10.18 13.85
CA VAL A 238 20.20 -9.40 14.58
C VAL A 238 20.00 -9.61 16.09
N PRO A 239 21.05 -9.89 16.88
CA PRO A 239 20.91 -10.18 18.30
C PRO A 239 20.19 -9.05 19.06
N GLY A 240 19.27 -9.43 19.96
CA GLY A 240 18.56 -8.49 20.84
C GLY A 240 17.10 -8.24 20.45
N LYS A 241 16.56 -7.08 20.83
CA LYS A 241 15.11 -6.77 20.75
C LYS A 241 14.54 -6.77 19.32
N LEU A 242 15.40 -6.68 18.31
CA LEU A 242 15.03 -6.55 16.89
C LEU A 242 15.28 -7.82 16.08
N GLU A 243 15.55 -8.96 16.73
CA GLU A 243 15.84 -10.25 16.07
C GLU A 243 14.79 -10.64 15.01
N ASN A 244 13.51 -10.38 15.30
CA ASN A 244 12.41 -10.69 14.39
C ASN A 244 12.06 -9.55 13.41
N ARG A 245 12.79 -8.43 13.44
CA ARG A 245 12.51 -7.21 12.66
C ARG A 245 13.62 -6.84 11.69
N ILE A 246 14.86 -7.15 12.05
CA ILE A 246 16.05 -6.96 11.21
C ILE A 246 16.74 -8.31 11.11
N ARG A 247 16.78 -8.87 9.90
CA ARG A 247 17.23 -10.25 9.67
C ARG A 247 18.34 -10.28 8.64
N PHE A 248 19.33 -11.12 8.89
CA PHE A 248 20.37 -11.47 7.95
C PHE A 248 19.98 -12.72 7.19
N HIS A 249 20.00 -12.63 5.87
CA HIS A 249 19.87 -13.75 4.97
C HIS A 249 21.16 -14.57 4.96
N GLY A 250 21.02 -15.89 4.97
CA GLY A 250 22.13 -16.83 4.83
C GLY A 250 22.46 -17.13 3.36
N LEU A 251 23.39 -18.06 3.15
CA LEU A 251 23.88 -18.42 1.81
C LEU A 251 22.80 -19.09 0.93
N ASN A 252 21.79 -19.76 1.50
CA ASN A 252 20.65 -20.30 0.72
C ASN A 252 19.58 -19.23 0.41
N SER A 253 19.92 -17.95 0.48
CA SER A 253 19.00 -16.88 0.09
C SER A 253 18.62 -17.03 -1.39
N PRO A 254 17.34 -16.82 -1.76
CA PRO A 254 16.92 -16.84 -3.16
C PRO A 254 17.69 -15.82 -4.00
N TYR A 255 18.19 -14.74 -3.38
CA TYR A 255 19.00 -13.73 -4.07
C TYR A 255 20.37 -14.26 -4.49
N MET A 256 21.04 -15.07 -3.68
CA MET A 256 22.33 -15.69 -4.04
C MET A 256 22.17 -16.53 -5.31
N LYS A 257 21.10 -17.34 -5.36
CA LYS A 257 20.74 -18.14 -6.54
C LYS A 257 20.39 -17.28 -7.75
N LEU A 258 19.59 -16.22 -7.57
CA LEU A 258 19.20 -15.33 -8.67
C LEU A 258 20.37 -14.50 -9.22
N GLY A 259 21.34 -14.16 -8.37
CA GLY A 259 22.55 -13.46 -8.77
C GLY A 259 23.61 -14.36 -9.41
N ASP A 260 23.47 -15.68 -9.27
CA ASP A 260 24.45 -16.68 -9.69
C ASP A 260 25.85 -16.36 -9.15
N VAL A 261 25.94 -16.20 -7.83
CA VAL A 261 27.17 -15.83 -7.12
C VAL A 261 27.41 -16.75 -5.94
N ASN A 262 28.68 -16.94 -5.58
CA ASN A 262 29.08 -17.90 -4.55
C ASN A 262 29.38 -17.25 -3.19
N SER A 263 29.47 -15.92 -3.13
CA SER A 263 29.77 -15.19 -1.90
C SER A 263 28.91 -13.92 -1.73
N PRO A 264 28.56 -13.54 -0.49
CA PRO A 264 27.86 -12.27 -0.24
C PRO A 264 28.65 -11.04 -0.72
N GLU A 265 29.97 -11.06 -0.65
CA GLU A 265 30.85 -9.98 -1.13
C GLU A 265 30.71 -9.78 -2.64
N GLU A 266 30.76 -10.87 -3.41
CA GLU A 266 30.50 -10.85 -4.85
C GLU A 266 29.09 -10.35 -5.16
N PHE A 267 28.08 -10.81 -4.39
CA PHE A 267 26.71 -10.34 -4.54
C PHE A 267 26.59 -8.83 -4.34
N ILE A 268 27.16 -8.31 -3.25
CA ILE A 268 27.13 -6.87 -2.92
C ILE A 268 27.87 -6.08 -4.00
N GLY A 269 29.06 -6.51 -4.41
CA GLY A 269 29.85 -5.83 -5.44
C GLY A 269 29.13 -5.75 -6.80
N LYS A 270 28.35 -6.76 -7.16
CA LYS A 270 27.65 -6.85 -8.45
C LYS A 270 26.25 -6.23 -8.44
N TYR A 271 25.52 -6.34 -7.33
CA TYR A 271 24.08 -6.07 -7.29
C TYR A 271 23.65 -5.02 -6.25
N ALA A 272 24.59 -4.39 -5.53
CA ALA A 272 24.23 -3.29 -4.65
C ALA A 272 24.15 -1.96 -5.40
N LYS A 273 23.13 -1.17 -5.08
CA LYS A 273 23.03 0.24 -5.47
C LYS A 273 22.87 1.11 -4.23
N ASN A 274 23.73 2.13 -4.12
CA ASN A 274 23.64 3.08 -3.02
C ASN A 274 22.48 4.06 -3.24
N LEU A 275 21.60 4.17 -2.25
CA LEU A 275 20.54 5.16 -2.18
C LEU A 275 20.48 5.74 -0.76
N GLY A 276 20.75 7.04 -0.65
CA GLY A 276 20.76 7.73 0.64
C GLY A 276 21.76 7.15 1.65
N GLY A 277 22.91 6.66 1.18
CA GLY A 277 23.95 6.09 2.05
C GLY A 277 23.70 4.65 2.51
N LEU A 278 22.65 3.99 2.01
CA LEU A 278 22.38 2.57 2.21
C LEU A 278 22.51 1.81 0.89
N ASN A 279 22.99 0.57 0.95
CA ASN A 279 23.05 -0.30 -0.20
C ASN A 279 21.77 -1.13 -0.32
N PHE A 280 21.15 -1.10 -1.50
CA PHE A 280 19.95 -1.87 -1.84
C PHE A 280 20.27 -2.84 -2.97
N VAL A 281 19.64 -4.02 -2.96
CA VAL A 281 19.72 -4.95 -4.08
C VAL A 281 19.09 -4.31 -5.32
N LEU A 282 19.61 -4.57 -6.52
CA LEU A 282 18.98 -4.07 -7.74
C LEU A 282 17.47 -4.41 -7.78
N PRO A 283 16.60 -3.45 -8.14
CA PRO A 283 15.15 -3.66 -8.24
C PRO A 283 14.77 -4.87 -9.10
N ARG A 284 15.50 -5.13 -10.20
CA ARG A 284 15.31 -6.31 -11.06
C ARG A 284 15.25 -7.62 -10.26
N LEU A 285 16.21 -7.84 -9.36
CA LEU A 285 16.29 -9.09 -8.60
C LEU A 285 15.12 -9.23 -7.63
N TYR A 286 14.63 -8.12 -7.07
CA TYR A 286 13.43 -8.13 -6.24
C TYR A 286 12.17 -8.44 -7.06
N VAL A 287 12.02 -7.84 -8.25
CA VAL A 287 10.90 -8.11 -9.16
C VAL A 287 10.92 -9.57 -9.61
N GLN A 288 12.06 -10.10 -10.03
CA GLN A 288 12.22 -11.50 -10.42
C GLN A 288 11.82 -12.45 -9.28
N TYR A 289 12.37 -12.23 -8.08
CA TYR A 289 12.04 -13.03 -6.90
C TYR A 289 10.53 -13.03 -6.59
N LYS A 290 9.85 -11.90 -6.78
CA LYS A 290 8.39 -11.79 -6.60
C LYS A 290 7.62 -12.54 -7.67
N LEU A 291 8.05 -12.47 -8.93
CA LEU A 291 7.46 -13.21 -10.04
C LEU A 291 7.56 -14.72 -9.80
N ASP A 292 8.76 -15.21 -9.49
CA ASP A 292 9.00 -16.63 -9.20
C ASP A 292 8.08 -17.12 -8.07
N ARG A 293 8.00 -16.36 -6.97
CA ARG A 293 7.11 -16.70 -5.85
C ARG A 293 5.64 -16.74 -6.21
N VAL A 294 5.16 -15.80 -7.05
CA VAL A 294 3.77 -15.79 -7.50
C VAL A 294 3.48 -16.99 -8.37
N GLN A 295 4.40 -17.35 -9.28
CA GLN A 295 4.28 -18.51 -10.15
C GLN A 295 4.28 -19.82 -9.35
N GLU A 296 5.25 -20.01 -8.45
CA GLU A 296 5.32 -21.16 -7.53
C GLU A 296 4.05 -21.28 -6.69
N THR A 297 3.62 -20.18 -6.07
CA THR A 297 2.43 -20.16 -5.22
C THR A 297 1.16 -20.46 -6.03
N ARG A 298 1.05 -19.94 -7.26
CA ARG A 298 -0.05 -20.23 -8.18
C ARG A 298 -0.07 -21.71 -8.55
N HIS A 299 1.10 -22.29 -8.83
CA HIS A 299 1.23 -23.71 -9.13
C HIS A 299 0.74 -24.57 -7.95
N GLU A 300 1.14 -24.24 -6.71
CA GLU A 300 0.67 -24.91 -5.50
C GLU A 300 -0.85 -24.74 -5.28
N ILE A 301 -1.40 -23.55 -5.54
CA ILE A 301 -2.85 -23.31 -5.46
C ILE A 301 -3.60 -24.15 -6.51
N ASN A 302 -3.04 -24.31 -7.71
CA ASN A 302 -3.66 -25.08 -8.79
C ASN A 302 -3.69 -26.59 -8.52
N LYS A 303 -2.76 -27.12 -7.71
CA LYS A 303 -2.79 -28.51 -7.21
C LYS A 303 -3.97 -28.79 -6.28
N LEU A 304 -4.62 -27.77 -5.72
CA LEU A 304 -5.80 -27.94 -4.88
C LEU A 304 -7.04 -28.29 -5.74
N ASN A 305 -7.83 -29.27 -5.28
CA ASN A 305 -9.11 -29.63 -5.95
C ASN A 305 -10.02 -28.38 -6.13
N PHE A 306 -10.81 -28.33 -7.21
CA PHE A 306 -11.70 -27.21 -7.54
C PHE A 306 -12.63 -26.82 -6.39
N LEU A 307 -13.25 -27.80 -5.73
CA LEU A 307 -14.09 -27.56 -4.54
C LEU A 307 -13.28 -26.89 -3.43
N ARG A 308 -12.05 -27.34 -3.20
CA ARG A 308 -11.12 -26.71 -2.26
C ARG A 308 -10.82 -25.26 -2.68
N ARG A 309 -10.51 -24.97 -3.94
CA ARG A 309 -10.28 -23.58 -4.40
C ARG A 309 -11.50 -22.67 -4.18
N LYS A 310 -12.72 -23.15 -4.43
CA LYS A 310 -13.97 -22.37 -4.29
C LYS A 310 -14.39 -22.17 -2.83
N PHE A 311 -14.27 -23.18 -1.98
CA PHE A 311 -14.70 -23.12 -0.58
C PHE A 311 -13.61 -22.57 0.36
N LEU A 312 -12.32 -22.69 0.04
CA LEU A 312 -11.21 -22.26 0.91
C LEU A 312 -10.87 -20.77 0.82
N LYS A 313 -11.43 -20.02 -0.14
CA LYS A 313 -11.51 -18.55 -0.02
C LYS A 313 -12.39 -18.11 1.17
N LYS A 314 -13.23 -19.01 1.69
CA LYS A 314 -14.07 -18.80 2.87
C LYS A 314 -13.46 -19.52 4.09
N ARG A 315 -13.96 -19.16 5.28
CA ARG A 315 -13.49 -19.42 6.66
C ARG A 315 -13.03 -20.85 7.03
N LEU A 316 -13.23 -21.85 6.16
CA LEU A 316 -12.98 -23.28 6.41
C LEU A 316 -11.58 -23.77 5.96
N ALA A 317 -10.69 -22.87 5.53
CA ALA A 317 -9.35 -23.28 5.12
C ALA A 317 -8.42 -23.64 6.27
N THR A 318 -7.60 -24.67 6.06
CA THR A 318 -6.49 -24.98 6.96
C THR A 318 -5.56 -23.77 7.04
N LYS A 319 -4.91 -23.59 8.20
CA LYS A 319 -3.99 -22.47 8.45
C LYS A 319 -2.93 -22.33 7.36
N ASN A 320 -2.43 -23.44 6.81
CA ASN A 320 -1.40 -23.46 5.78
C ASN A 320 -1.93 -22.99 4.42
N ILE A 321 -3.09 -23.46 3.99
CA ILE A 321 -3.70 -23.01 2.72
C ILE A 321 -4.06 -21.53 2.82
N ARG A 322 -4.60 -21.08 3.96
CA ARG A 322 -4.87 -19.65 4.17
C ARG A 322 -3.60 -18.80 4.07
N LYS A 323 -2.49 -19.25 4.66
CA LYS A 323 -1.19 -18.57 4.52
C LYS A 323 -0.72 -18.51 3.07
N LEU A 324 -0.93 -19.58 2.29
CA LEU A 324 -0.60 -19.64 0.87
C LEU A 324 -1.35 -18.58 0.06
N PHE A 325 -2.67 -18.48 0.22
CA PHE A 325 -3.49 -17.44 -0.44
C PHE A 325 -3.12 -16.03 0.00
N ILE A 326 -2.91 -15.81 1.31
CA ILE A 326 -2.48 -14.48 1.81
C ILE A 326 -1.14 -14.08 1.18
N LYS A 327 -0.21 -15.03 1.05
CA LYS A 327 1.09 -14.80 0.43
C LYS A 327 0.94 -14.48 -1.06
N PHE A 328 0.13 -15.24 -1.79
CA PHE A 328 -0.19 -15.01 -3.20
C PHE A 328 -0.78 -13.61 -3.42
N ASP A 329 -1.85 -13.29 -2.70
CA ASP A 329 -2.56 -12.01 -2.84
C ASP A 329 -1.63 -10.83 -2.53
N LYS A 330 -0.77 -10.98 -1.49
CA LYS A 330 0.23 -9.96 -1.15
C LYS A 330 1.26 -9.77 -2.25
N ASP A 331 1.88 -10.83 -2.74
CA ASP A 331 2.94 -10.73 -3.76
C ASP A 331 2.38 -10.24 -5.09
N HIS A 332 1.19 -10.71 -5.48
CA HIS A 332 0.49 -10.24 -6.67
C HIS A 332 0.09 -8.75 -6.57
N SER A 333 -0.41 -8.31 -5.39
CA SER A 333 -0.70 -6.90 -5.15
C SER A 333 0.55 -6.03 -5.19
N ASP A 334 1.67 -6.48 -4.62
CA ASP A 334 2.95 -5.77 -4.67
C ASP A 334 3.41 -5.61 -6.14
N LEU A 335 3.39 -6.69 -6.94
CA LEU A 335 3.78 -6.65 -8.36
C LEU A 335 2.91 -5.71 -9.19
N LYS A 336 1.59 -5.73 -8.97
CA LYS A 336 0.66 -4.82 -9.66
C LYS A 336 0.97 -3.36 -9.35
N ALA A 337 1.26 -3.05 -8.08
CA ALA A 337 1.63 -1.70 -7.67
C ALA A 337 3.00 -1.27 -8.23
N ILE A 338 3.96 -2.20 -8.28
CA ILE A 338 5.25 -1.98 -8.95
C ILE A 338 5.02 -1.66 -10.43
N SER A 339 4.22 -2.46 -11.15
CA SER A 339 3.89 -2.19 -12.56
C SER A 339 3.29 -0.79 -12.74
N GLY A 340 2.42 -0.34 -11.83
CA GLY A 340 1.91 1.03 -11.81
C GLY A 340 3.02 2.10 -11.68
N PHE A 341 3.97 1.92 -10.77
CA PHE A 341 5.11 2.82 -10.60
C PHE A 341 5.93 2.98 -11.89
N PHE A 342 6.18 1.88 -12.60
CA PHE A 342 6.92 1.91 -13.87
C PHE A 342 6.10 2.47 -15.04
N LYS A 343 4.81 2.13 -15.11
CA LYS A 343 3.86 2.68 -16.09
C LYS A 343 3.83 4.21 -16.09
N TYR A 344 3.95 4.82 -14.91
CA TYR A 344 3.99 6.28 -14.75
C TYR A 344 5.40 6.87 -14.78
N LYS A 345 6.41 6.10 -15.24
CA LYS A 345 7.80 6.54 -15.40
C LYS A 345 8.43 7.12 -14.12
N LYS A 346 7.93 6.73 -12.94
CA LYS A 346 8.43 7.27 -11.66
C LYS A 346 9.86 6.84 -11.34
N HIS A 347 10.33 5.74 -11.93
CA HIS A 347 11.72 5.30 -11.88
C HIS A 347 12.68 6.25 -12.62
N GLU A 348 12.19 7.09 -13.55
CA GLU A 348 13.00 8.09 -14.28
C GLU A 348 13.24 9.38 -13.47
N SER A 349 12.73 9.45 -12.24
CA SER A 349 12.95 10.60 -11.36
C SER A 349 14.43 10.76 -10.99
N ASP A 350 14.92 12.01 -11.04
CA ASP A 350 16.28 12.38 -10.61
C ASP A 350 16.58 12.08 -9.14
N SER A 351 15.56 11.73 -8.35
CA SER A 351 15.73 11.32 -6.94
C SER A 351 16.36 9.93 -6.79
N PHE A 352 16.31 9.09 -7.83
CA PHE A 352 16.96 7.77 -7.84
C PHE A 352 18.38 7.85 -8.39
N PRO A 353 19.27 6.94 -7.95
CA PRO A 353 20.59 6.85 -8.56
C PRO A 353 20.44 6.38 -10.01
N LYS A 354 21.33 6.82 -10.89
CA LYS A 354 21.34 6.39 -12.30
C LYS A 354 21.39 4.86 -12.37
N MET A 355 20.36 4.28 -12.97
CA MET A 355 20.15 2.85 -13.14
C MET A 355 19.69 2.60 -14.58
N THR A 356 20.18 1.51 -15.17
CA THR A 356 19.78 1.09 -16.51
C THR A 356 18.40 0.44 -16.49
N ASN A 357 17.77 0.30 -17.66
CA ASN A 357 16.51 -0.47 -17.79
C ASN A 357 16.65 -1.91 -17.28
N MET A 358 17.85 -2.50 -17.42
CA MET A 358 18.16 -3.82 -16.90
C MET A 358 18.20 -3.84 -15.37
N ASP A 359 18.86 -2.86 -14.72
CA ASP A 359 18.92 -2.75 -13.26
C ASP A 359 17.53 -2.62 -12.62
N TRP A 360 16.66 -1.88 -13.30
CA TRP A 360 15.27 -1.72 -12.93
C TRP A 360 14.42 -2.97 -13.16
N GLY A 361 14.79 -3.80 -14.14
CA GLY A 361 14.05 -4.99 -14.55
C GLY A 361 12.78 -4.67 -15.35
N ILE A 362 12.83 -3.66 -16.23
CA ILE A 362 11.68 -3.22 -17.02
C ILE A 362 11.11 -4.37 -17.88
N ASP A 363 11.99 -5.18 -18.47
CA ASP A 363 11.64 -6.38 -19.24
C ASP A 363 10.85 -7.43 -18.43
N LEU A 364 11.08 -7.51 -17.11
CA LEU A 364 10.35 -8.41 -16.23
C LEU A 364 8.96 -7.87 -15.87
N ILE A 365 8.82 -6.55 -15.83
CA ILE A 365 7.56 -5.89 -15.47
C ILE A 365 6.54 -6.04 -16.59
N ASP A 366 6.98 -5.99 -17.84
CA ASP A 366 6.09 -6.23 -18.99
C ASP A 366 5.55 -7.67 -19.03
N GLN A 367 6.34 -8.64 -18.55
CA GLN A 367 5.93 -10.02 -18.38
C GLN A 367 4.91 -10.21 -17.24
N SER A 368 4.83 -9.25 -16.32
CA SER A 368 4.02 -9.36 -15.09
C SER A 368 2.51 -9.09 -15.26
N ASN A 369 2.03 -8.89 -16.50
CA ASN A 369 0.63 -8.67 -16.86
C ASN A 369 -0.24 -9.96 -16.68
N TYR A 370 -0.27 -10.50 -15.46
CA TYR A 370 -0.94 -11.77 -15.07
C TYR A 370 -2.30 -11.62 -14.41
#